data_AF-A0A1Q3DFS2-F1
#
_entry.id   AF-A0A1Q3DFS2-F1
#
_cell.length_a   1.000
_cell.length_b   1.000
_cell.length_c   1.000
_cell.angle_alpha   90.00
_cell.angle_beta   90.00
_cell.angle_gamma   90.00
#
_symmetry.space_group_name_H-M   'P 1'
#
loop_
_entity.id
_entity.type
_entity.pdbx_description
1 polymer ?
#
loop_
_entity_poly.entity_id
_entity_poly.type
_entity_poly.pdbx_seq_one_letter_code
_entity_poly.pdbx_strand_id
1 'polypeptide(L)'
;ILVNTDSIKINPRSDPENPELITHTSVFILKILTLADWGQNPHYFKQFTASFDLPIYNYFDYMDAWKNTFLFQNNEDRHSWFFCFDKTFKKQNIPFWFMDWWCFYGPIEEILPPPIIEAYNTFTKHSESLTLCPTTLSFFIHCKLSWIMYWDYIIEESPQTIPSLHRQFWTKWWNKYDLSKCTSETILRSLKSKSHQDQQFTLPKSKI
;
A
#
# COMPACT_ATOMS: atom_id res chain seq x y z
N ILE A 1 3.83 -4.44 -15.12
CA ILE A 1 4.59 -3.19 -14.82
C ILE A 1 5.15 -3.20 -13.40
N LEU A 2 4.31 -3.28 -12.35
CA LEU A 2 4.74 -3.14 -10.95
C LEU A 2 5.84 -4.13 -10.50
N VAL A 3 5.79 -5.36 -11.02
CA VAL A 3 6.85 -6.37 -10.79
C VAL A 3 8.13 -6.02 -11.57
N ASN A 4 7.99 -5.57 -12.82
CA ASN A 4 9.14 -5.23 -13.68
C ASN A 4 9.91 -4.00 -13.17
N THR A 5 9.25 -3.09 -12.45
CA THR A 5 9.90 -1.95 -11.78
C THR A 5 10.42 -2.27 -10.38
N ASP A 6 10.33 -3.53 -9.94
CA ASP A 6 10.60 -3.99 -8.57
C ASP A 6 9.81 -3.21 -7.50
N SER A 7 8.64 -2.68 -7.84
CA SER A 7 7.81 -1.94 -6.88
C SER A 7 7.05 -2.87 -5.95
N ILE A 8 6.65 -4.04 -6.46
CA ILE A 8 6.01 -5.10 -5.68
C ILE A 8 6.58 -6.48 -6.01
N LYS A 9 6.41 -7.42 -5.07
CA LYS A 9 6.40 -8.86 -5.37
C LYS A 9 4.99 -9.39 -5.19
N ILE A 10 4.59 -10.30 -6.08
CA ILE A 10 3.30 -11.00 -5.98
C ILE A 10 3.53 -12.49 -5.75
N ASN A 11 2.65 -13.11 -4.98
CA ASN A 11 2.65 -14.55 -4.72
C ASN A 11 1.20 -15.06 -4.78
N PRO A 12 0.71 -15.48 -5.96
CA PRO A 12 -0.63 -16.02 -6.11
C PRO A 12 -0.74 -17.38 -5.42
N ARG A 13 -1.91 -17.66 -4.85
CA ARG A 13 -2.25 -18.93 -4.22
C ARG A 13 -3.49 -19.50 -4.91
N SER A 14 -3.33 -20.69 -5.45
CA SER A 14 -4.42 -21.43 -6.07
C SER A 14 -5.17 -22.29 -5.06
N ASP A 15 -6.40 -22.64 -5.41
CA ASP A 15 -7.15 -23.67 -4.69
C ASP A 15 -6.42 -25.03 -4.78
N PRO A 16 -6.27 -25.77 -3.67
CA PRO A 16 -5.64 -27.09 -3.68
C PRO A 16 -6.36 -28.12 -4.56
N GLU A 17 -7.68 -28.02 -4.67
CA GLU A 17 -8.53 -28.91 -5.47
C GLU A 17 -8.68 -28.38 -6.92
N ASN A 18 -8.46 -27.09 -7.15
CA ASN A 18 -8.45 -26.46 -8.47
C ASN A 18 -7.25 -25.50 -8.67
N PRO A 19 -6.09 -26.01 -9.15
CA PRO A 19 -4.88 -25.19 -9.32
C PRO A 19 -5.00 -24.02 -10.29
N GLU A 20 -5.97 -24.01 -11.20
CA GLU A 20 -6.22 -22.90 -12.12
C GLU A 20 -6.96 -21.74 -11.44
N LEU A 21 -7.66 -22.00 -10.33
CA LEU A 21 -8.42 -21.02 -9.57
C LEU A 21 -7.51 -20.29 -8.56
N ILE A 22 -7.10 -19.07 -8.90
CA ILE A 22 -6.35 -18.21 -7.97
C ILE A 22 -7.32 -17.60 -6.95
N THR A 23 -7.28 -18.10 -5.71
CA THR A 23 -8.19 -17.68 -4.63
C THR A 23 -7.72 -16.39 -3.95
N HIS A 24 -6.41 -16.23 -3.77
CA HIS A 24 -5.84 -15.02 -3.18
C HIS A 24 -4.42 -14.77 -3.65
N THR A 25 -4.00 -13.51 -3.62
CA THR A 25 -2.63 -13.12 -3.99
C THR A 25 -2.01 -12.30 -2.88
N SER A 26 -0.82 -12.70 -2.41
CA SER A 26 -0.01 -11.86 -1.53
C SER A 26 0.76 -10.83 -2.33
N VAL A 27 0.75 -9.59 -1.87
CA VAL A 27 1.42 -8.43 -2.45
C VAL A 27 2.36 -7.83 -1.41
N PHE A 28 3.66 -7.86 -1.71
CA PHE A 28 4.71 -7.28 -0.89
C PHE A 28 5.16 -5.98 -1.54
N ILE A 29 4.80 -4.84 -0.94
CA ILE A 29 5.16 -3.52 -1.44
C ILE A 29 6.62 -3.24 -1.06
N LEU A 30 7.48 -3.09 -2.07
CA LEU A 30 8.92 -2.89 -1.90
C LEU A 30 9.33 -1.41 -1.97
N LYS A 31 8.70 -0.65 -2.87
CA LYS A 31 8.92 0.79 -3.08
C LYS A 31 7.77 1.38 -3.90
N ILE A 32 7.59 2.69 -3.81
CA ILE A 32 6.67 3.43 -4.70
C ILE A 32 7.49 4.47 -5.46
N LEU A 33 7.60 4.32 -6.78
CA LEU A 33 8.40 5.26 -7.57
C LEU A 33 7.74 6.64 -7.62
N THR A 34 8.49 7.67 -7.25
CA THR A 34 8.18 9.07 -7.58
C THR A 34 8.62 9.38 -9.01
N LEU A 35 8.26 10.57 -9.52
CA LEU A 35 8.81 11.08 -10.78
C LEU A 35 10.34 11.19 -10.75
N ALA A 36 10.92 11.54 -9.60
CA ALA A 36 12.38 11.62 -9.45
C ALA A 36 13.02 10.23 -9.52
N ASP A 37 12.41 9.22 -8.88
CA ASP A 37 12.88 7.83 -8.92
C ASP A 37 12.70 7.19 -10.29
N TRP A 38 11.79 7.73 -11.12
CA TRP A 38 11.57 7.23 -12.47
C TRP A 38 12.81 7.39 -13.37
N GLY A 39 13.62 8.43 -13.13
CA GLY A 39 14.93 8.63 -13.76
C GLY A 39 14.91 9.05 -15.24
N GLN A 40 13.74 9.29 -15.83
CA GLN A 40 13.58 9.79 -17.20
C GLN A 40 12.34 10.66 -17.33
N ASN A 41 12.13 11.30 -18.49
CA ASN A 41 10.88 12.01 -18.77
C ASN A 41 9.67 11.04 -18.62
N PRO A 42 8.60 11.40 -17.89
CA PRO A 42 7.48 10.49 -17.63
C PRO A 42 6.71 10.07 -18.89
N HIS A 43 6.84 10.81 -19.99
CA HIS A 43 6.24 10.46 -21.28
C HIS A 43 7.10 9.47 -22.09
N TYR A 44 8.36 9.28 -21.72
CA TYR A 44 9.23 8.32 -22.40
C TYR A 44 8.95 6.91 -21.92
N PHE A 45 8.92 6.01 -22.88
CA PHE A 45 8.66 4.60 -22.67
C PHE A 45 9.90 3.87 -22.14
N LYS A 46 9.66 2.90 -21.25
CA LYS A 46 10.58 1.83 -20.87
C LYS A 46 10.11 0.54 -21.51
N GLN A 47 11.02 -0.41 -21.66
CA GLN A 47 10.70 -1.74 -22.17
C GLN A 47 10.53 -2.73 -21.02
N PHE A 48 9.65 -3.72 -21.21
CA PHE A 48 9.60 -4.86 -20.32
C PHE A 48 10.84 -5.74 -20.47
N THR A 49 11.25 -6.39 -19.38
CA THR A 49 12.29 -7.44 -19.43
C THR A 49 11.75 -8.76 -19.97
N ALA A 50 10.44 -8.98 -19.85
CA ALA A 50 9.75 -10.15 -20.40
C ALA A 50 9.03 -9.79 -21.71
N SER A 51 8.74 -10.80 -22.53
CA SER A 51 8.03 -10.61 -23.79
C SER A 51 6.54 -10.38 -23.54
N PHE A 52 6.00 -9.27 -24.04
CA PHE A 52 4.58 -8.92 -24.02
C PHE A 52 4.17 -8.33 -25.38
N ASP A 53 2.89 -8.45 -25.73
CA ASP A 53 2.35 -7.91 -26.99
C ASP A 53 2.51 -6.38 -27.11
N LEU A 54 2.34 -5.68 -25.99
CA LEU A 54 2.71 -4.27 -25.82
C LEU A 54 4.00 -4.22 -24.99
N PRO A 55 5.18 -4.15 -25.62
CA PRO A 55 6.45 -4.33 -24.92
C PRO A 55 6.95 -3.08 -24.20
N ILE A 56 6.12 -2.03 -24.10
CA ILE A 56 6.50 -0.72 -23.57
C ILE A 56 5.50 -0.18 -22.56
N TYR A 57 5.99 0.65 -21.64
CA TYR A 57 5.19 1.37 -20.65
C TYR A 57 5.91 2.64 -20.18
N ASN A 58 5.17 3.65 -19.75
CA ASN A 58 5.71 4.90 -19.23
C ASN A 58 5.33 5.09 -17.73
N TYR A 59 5.58 6.27 -17.16
CA TYR A 59 5.30 6.51 -15.74
C TYR A 59 3.79 6.58 -15.44
N PHE A 60 2.98 7.05 -16.38
CA PHE A 60 1.52 7.07 -16.22
C PHE A 60 0.95 5.66 -16.28
N ASP A 61 1.47 4.79 -17.15
CA ASP A 61 1.12 3.37 -17.17
C ASP A 61 1.49 2.68 -15.84
N TYR A 62 2.59 3.11 -15.19
CA TYR A 62 2.96 2.66 -13.85
C TYR A 62 1.94 3.10 -12.78
N MET A 63 1.44 4.34 -12.83
CA MET A 63 0.38 4.82 -11.94
C MET A 63 -0.92 4.05 -12.17
N ASP A 64 -1.31 3.84 -13.43
CA ASP A 64 -2.52 3.09 -13.79
C ASP A 64 -2.39 1.61 -13.43
N ALA A 65 -1.19 1.03 -13.50
CA ALA A 65 -0.96 -0.33 -13.02
C ALA A 65 -1.28 -0.48 -11.53
N TRP A 66 -0.97 0.50 -10.68
CA TRP A 66 -1.39 0.49 -9.27
C TRP A 66 -2.92 0.50 -9.12
N LYS A 67 -3.62 1.29 -9.92
CA LYS A 67 -5.09 1.41 -9.85
C LYS A 67 -5.80 0.16 -10.37
N ASN A 68 -5.28 -0.45 -11.44
CA ASN A 68 -5.99 -1.48 -12.18
C ASN A 68 -5.62 -2.91 -11.78
N THR A 69 -4.37 -3.15 -11.32
CA THR A 69 -3.91 -4.52 -11.02
C THR A 69 -4.78 -5.19 -9.97
N PHE A 70 -5.19 -4.45 -8.94
CA PHE A 70 -5.94 -5.01 -7.80
C PHE A 70 -7.46 -5.14 -8.05
N LEU A 71 -7.89 -4.85 -9.29
CA LEU A 71 -9.24 -5.09 -9.78
C LEU A 71 -9.39 -6.49 -10.39
N PHE A 72 -8.37 -7.35 -10.36
CA PHE A 72 -8.54 -8.74 -10.76
C PHE A 72 -9.55 -9.46 -9.84
N GLN A 73 -10.44 -10.23 -10.48
CA GLN A 73 -11.29 -11.24 -9.88
C GLN A 73 -11.05 -12.57 -10.59
N ASN A 74 -11.25 -13.67 -9.89
CA ASN A 74 -11.27 -14.98 -10.53
C ASN A 74 -12.64 -15.24 -11.17
N ASN A 75 -12.77 -16.36 -11.88
CA ASN A 75 -14.00 -16.77 -12.55
C ASN A 75 -15.17 -17.11 -11.60
N GLU A 76 -14.94 -17.09 -10.29
CA GLU A 76 -15.98 -17.27 -9.28
C GLU A 76 -16.33 -15.97 -8.55
N ASP A 77 -15.77 -14.83 -8.99
CA ASP A 77 -15.91 -13.53 -8.32
C ASP A 77 -15.51 -13.58 -6.84
N ARG A 78 -14.52 -14.42 -6.52
CA ARG A 78 -14.01 -14.64 -5.15
C ARG A 78 -12.49 -14.56 -5.10
N HIS A 79 -11.95 -13.38 -5.36
CA HIS A 79 -10.53 -13.09 -5.16
C HIS A 79 -10.27 -12.12 -4.00
N SER A 80 -9.19 -12.36 -3.25
CA SER A 80 -8.72 -11.44 -2.22
C SER A 80 -7.22 -11.16 -2.31
N TRP A 81 -6.84 -9.95 -1.90
CA TRP A 81 -5.48 -9.45 -1.91
C TRP A 81 -4.96 -9.34 -0.48
N PHE A 82 -3.86 -10.02 -0.20
CA PHE A 82 -3.14 -9.84 1.06
C PHE A 82 -2.01 -8.82 0.83
N PHE A 83 -2.08 -7.65 1.46
CA PHE A 83 -1.06 -6.62 1.34
C PHE A 83 -0.16 -6.56 2.56
N CYS A 84 1.12 -6.30 2.33
CA CYS A 84 2.04 -5.86 3.36
C CYS A 84 3.17 -4.99 2.77
N PHE A 85 3.70 -4.09 3.58
CA PHE A 85 4.96 -3.42 3.26
C PHE A 85 6.11 -4.38 3.58
N ASP A 86 6.96 -4.65 2.59
CA ASP A 86 8.09 -5.56 2.78
C ASP A 86 9.06 -5.02 3.84
N LYS A 87 9.81 -5.93 4.47
CA LYS A 87 10.89 -5.57 5.40
C LYS A 87 11.96 -4.69 4.74
N THR A 88 12.16 -4.81 3.42
CA THR A 88 13.10 -3.99 2.66
C THR A 88 12.51 -2.63 2.28
N PHE A 89 11.21 -2.38 2.50
CA PHE A 89 10.59 -1.10 2.19
C PHE A 89 11.18 -0.01 3.10
N LYS A 90 11.92 0.91 2.48
CA LYS A 90 12.56 2.04 3.16
C LYS A 90 11.59 3.20 3.26
N LYS A 91 11.79 4.07 4.26
CA LYS A 91 11.09 5.36 4.30
C LYS A 91 11.45 6.13 3.04
N GLN A 92 10.44 6.65 2.36
CA GLN A 92 10.58 7.39 1.12
C GLN A 92 9.49 8.46 1.05
N ASN A 93 9.66 9.43 0.15
CA ASN A 93 8.58 10.33 -0.20
C ASN A 93 7.51 9.54 -0.94
N ILE A 94 6.27 9.65 -0.47
CA ILE A 94 5.12 8.99 -1.09
C ILE A 94 4.51 9.97 -2.10
N PRO A 95 4.33 9.58 -3.36
CA PRO A 95 3.62 10.42 -4.33
C PRO A 95 2.16 10.66 -3.94
N PHE A 96 1.62 11.86 -4.24
CA PHE A 96 0.21 12.18 -3.95
C PHE A 96 -0.78 11.20 -4.58
N TRP A 97 -0.55 10.76 -5.83
CA TRP A 97 -1.41 9.79 -6.49
C TRP A 97 -1.47 8.44 -5.75
N PHE A 98 -0.43 8.09 -4.99
CA PHE A 98 -0.42 6.88 -4.18
C PHE A 98 -1.15 7.10 -2.85
N MET A 99 -1.13 8.32 -2.30
CA MET A 99 -1.97 8.69 -1.18
C MET A 99 -3.45 8.62 -1.57
N ASP A 100 -3.82 9.11 -2.76
CA ASP A 100 -5.18 8.94 -3.29
C ASP A 100 -5.53 7.46 -3.43
N TRP A 101 -4.63 6.65 -4.00
CA TRP A 101 -4.81 5.20 -4.07
C TRP A 101 -5.04 4.58 -2.69
N TRP A 102 -4.27 4.99 -1.68
CA TRP A 102 -4.44 4.52 -0.30
C TRP A 102 -5.82 4.89 0.27
N CYS A 103 -6.36 6.07 -0.03
CA CYS A 103 -7.69 6.46 0.44
C CYS A 103 -8.82 5.56 -0.12
N PHE A 104 -8.62 4.94 -1.28
CA PHE A 104 -9.61 4.03 -1.88
C PHE A 104 -9.40 2.55 -1.52
N TYR A 105 -8.14 2.09 -1.51
CA TYR A 105 -7.80 0.66 -1.38
C TYR A 105 -7.11 0.30 -0.06
N GLY A 106 -6.69 1.32 0.69
CA GLY A 106 -6.03 1.16 1.97
C GLY A 106 -7.00 0.77 3.09
N PRO A 107 -6.44 0.24 4.19
CA PRO A 107 -7.19 -0.06 5.40
C PRO A 107 -7.63 1.21 6.12
N ILE A 108 -8.78 1.13 6.76
CA ILE A 108 -9.34 2.16 7.64
C ILE A 108 -9.11 1.79 9.12
N GLU A 109 -9.23 2.76 10.02
CA GLU A 109 -8.89 2.58 11.44
C GLU A 109 -9.77 1.52 12.12
N GLU A 110 -11.01 1.38 11.66
CA GLU A 110 -12.05 0.51 12.21
C GLU A 110 -11.70 -0.98 12.12
N ILE A 111 -10.78 -1.37 11.23
CA ILE A 111 -10.35 -2.77 11.14
C ILE A 111 -9.34 -3.12 12.23
N LEU A 112 -8.67 -2.13 12.83
CA LEU A 112 -7.58 -2.36 13.76
C LEU A 112 -8.11 -2.96 15.07
N PRO A 113 -7.46 -4.00 15.63
CA PRO A 113 -7.84 -4.52 16.94
C PRO A 113 -7.45 -3.53 18.05
N PRO A 114 -8.09 -3.58 19.24
CA PRO A 114 -7.89 -2.59 20.30
C PRO A 114 -6.42 -2.31 20.69
N PRO A 115 -5.53 -3.32 20.83
CA PRO A 115 -4.13 -3.05 21.16
C PRO A 115 -3.39 -2.24 20.09
N ILE A 116 -3.77 -2.41 18.82
CA ILE A 116 -3.17 -1.69 17.70
C ILE A 116 -3.74 -0.27 17.59
N ILE A 117 -5.02 -0.06 17.96
CA ILE A 117 -5.61 1.28 18.07
C ILE A 117 -4.88 2.11 19.12
N GLU A 118 -4.54 1.53 20.28
CA GLU A 118 -3.75 2.24 21.31
C GLU A 118 -2.36 2.65 20.80
N ALA A 119 -1.68 1.74 20.09
CA ALA A 119 -0.41 2.02 19.45
C ALA A 119 -0.54 3.10 18.35
N TYR A 120 -1.63 3.06 17.57
CA TYR A 120 -1.94 4.06 16.54
C TYR A 120 -2.16 5.45 17.15
N ASN A 121 -2.98 5.56 18.19
CA ASN A 121 -3.22 6.82 18.90
C ASN A 121 -1.91 7.38 19.48
N THR A 122 -1.07 6.51 20.03
CA THR A 122 0.25 6.90 20.52
C THR A 122 1.15 7.39 19.38
N PHE A 123 1.13 6.73 18.22
CA PHE A 123 1.86 7.16 17.03
C PHE A 123 1.40 8.54 16.59
N THR A 124 0.10 8.74 16.36
CA THR A 124 -0.50 10.00 15.90
C THR A 124 -0.16 11.18 16.82
N LYS A 125 -0.17 10.96 18.15
CA LYS A 125 0.15 12.00 19.13
C LYS A 125 1.63 12.44 19.12
N HIS A 126 2.55 11.56 18.71
CA HIS A 126 4.00 11.79 18.80
C HIS A 126 4.69 11.86 17.42
N SER A 127 3.96 11.65 16.34
CA SER A 127 4.43 11.86 14.98
C SER A 127 4.08 13.27 14.51
N GLU A 128 4.99 13.89 13.74
CA GLU A 128 4.64 15.09 12.99
C GLU A 128 3.52 14.77 11.99
N SER A 129 2.43 15.54 12.07
CA SER A 129 1.36 15.43 11.10
C SER A 129 1.85 15.94 9.75
N LEU A 130 1.93 15.04 8.77
CA LEU A 130 2.20 15.40 7.38
C LEU A 130 0.87 15.80 6.76
N THR A 131 0.69 17.10 6.46
CA THR A 131 -0.60 17.73 6.11
C THR A 131 -1.39 17.03 5.00
N LEU A 132 -0.72 16.25 4.15
CA LEU A 132 -1.32 15.57 3.00
C LEU A 132 -1.16 14.04 3.02
N CYS A 133 -0.43 13.47 3.99
CA CYS A 133 -0.25 12.03 4.08
C CYS A 133 -1.20 11.46 5.13
N PRO A 134 -2.07 10.50 4.79
CA PRO A 134 -2.90 9.83 5.78
C PRO A 134 -2.03 9.25 6.91
N THR A 135 -2.37 9.58 8.16
CA THR A 135 -1.63 9.05 9.33
C THR A 135 -1.68 7.52 9.36
N THR A 136 -2.80 6.93 8.91
CA THR A 136 -2.96 5.48 8.72
C THR A 136 -1.91 4.89 7.79
N LEU A 137 -1.64 5.51 6.63
CA LEU A 137 -0.58 5.07 5.72
C LEU A 137 0.79 5.08 6.41
N SER A 138 1.11 6.19 7.06
CA SER A 138 2.39 6.35 7.77
C SER A 138 2.57 5.30 8.87
N PHE A 139 1.50 5.01 9.61
CA PHE A 139 1.49 4.01 10.66
C PHE A 139 1.65 2.58 10.12
N PHE A 140 0.90 2.22 9.07
CA PHE A 140 1.00 0.91 8.42
C PHE A 140 2.40 0.66 7.85
N ILE A 141 3.03 1.67 7.26
CA ILE A 141 4.44 1.61 6.81
C ILE A 141 5.38 1.42 8.00
N HIS A 142 5.19 2.19 9.08
CA HIS A 142 6.06 2.20 10.25
C HIS A 142 6.04 0.86 10.98
N CYS A 143 4.85 0.30 11.20
CA CYS A 143 4.64 -0.96 11.92
C CYS A 143 4.70 -2.21 11.04
N LYS A 144 4.85 -2.03 9.71
CA LYS A 144 4.80 -3.11 8.70
C LYS A 144 3.54 -3.95 8.83
N LEU A 145 2.41 -3.28 9.04
CA LEU A 145 1.13 -3.95 9.19
C LEU A 145 0.69 -4.56 7.87
N SER A 146 -0.02 -5.67 7.97
CA SER A 146 -0.61 -6.37 6.83
C SER A 146 -2.13 -6.28 6.91
N TRP A 147 -2.78 -6.25 5.76
CA TRP A 147 -4.24 -6.24 5.66
C TRP A 147 -4.70 -7.06 4.47
N ILE A 148 -5.96 -7.46 4.50
CA ILE A 148 -6.62 -8.12 3.38
C ILE A 148 -7.56 -7.09 2.74
N MET A 149 -7.55 -7.03 1.41
CA MET A 149 -8.49 -6.25 0.62
C MET A 149 -9.24 -7.19 -0.32
N TYR A 150 -10.53 -6.98 -0.47
CA TYR A 150 -11.35 -7.60 -1.49
C TYR A 150 -12.42 -6.60 -1.93
N TRP A 151 -13.06 -6.89 -3.04
CA TRP A 151 -14.12 -6.05 -3.58
C TRP A 151 -15.14 -6.92 -4.30
N ASP A 152 -16.34 -6.37 -4.43
CA ASP A 152 -17.48 -6.98 -5.11
C ASP A 152 -18.30 -5.86 -5.75
N TYR A 153 -19.22 -6.24 -6.64
CA TYR A 153 -20.16 -5.33 -7.26
C TYR A 153 -21.38 -5.11 -6.35
N ILE A 154 -21.77 -3.85 -6.22
CA ILE A 154 -23.04 -3.46 -5.59
C ILE A 154 -23.88 -2.70 -6.60
N ILE A 155 -25.19 -2.92 -6.57
CA ILE A 155 -26.16 -2.15 -7.34
C ILE A 155 -26.78 -1.16 -6.36
N GLU A 156 -26.59 0.12 -6.62
CA GLU A 156 -27.27 1.19 -5.90
C GLU A 156 -28.54 1.57 -6.67
N GLU A 157 -29.69 1.32 -6.04
CA GLU A 157 -31.01 1.66 -6.56
C GLU A 157 -31.62 2.79 -5.74
N SER A 158 -32.06 3.84 -6.41
CA SER A 158 -32.86 4.91 -5.82
C SER A 158 -34.08 5.16 -6.69
N PRO A 159 -35.28 5.42 -6.11
CA PRO A 159 -36.51 5.61 -6.89
C PRO A 159 -36.45 6.75 -7.93
N GLN A 160 -35.47 7.65 -7.81
CA GLN A 160 -35.36 8.87 -8.61
C GLN A 160 -34.18 8.81 -9.60
N THR A 161 -33.37 7.76 -9.58
CA THR A 161 -32.17 7.65 -10.44
C THR A 161 -32.08 6.28 -11.10
N ILE A 162 -31.38 6.22 -12.23
CA ILE A 162 -31.08 4.96 -12.90
C ILE A 162 -30.19 4.11 -11.96
N PRO A 163 -30.46 2.81 -11.79
CA PRO A 163 -29.60 1.91 -11.03
C PRO A 163 -28.15 2.02 -11.50
N SER A 164 -27.23 2.08 -10.54
CA SER A 164 -25.82 2.27 -10.81
C SER A 164 -25.01 1.12 -10.23
N LEU A 165 -24.14 0.55 -11.07
CA LEU A 165 -23.24 -0.53 -10.69
C LEU A 165 -21.93 0.07 -10.22
N HIS A 166 -21.57 -0.20 -8.97
CA HIS A 166 -20.34 0.28 -8.36
C HIS A 166 -19.51 -0.89 -7.83
N ARG A 167 -18.20 -0.70 -7.76
CA ARG A 167 -17.34 -1.60 -6.99
C ARG A 167 -17.28 -1.11 -5.56
N GLN A 168 -17.66 -1.96 -4.63
CA GLN A 168 -17.49 -1.72 -3.21
C GLN A 168 -16.23 -2.44 -2.73
N PHE A 169 -15.36 -1.71 -2.05
CA PHE A 169 -14.14 -2.25 -1.47
C PHE A 169 -14.33 -2.51 0.02
N TRP A 170 -13.70 -3.58 0.50
CA TRP A 170 -13.61 -3.91 1.92
C TRP A 170 -12.19 -4.25 2.29
N THR A 171 -11.85 -3.92 3.53
CA THR A 171 -10.58 -4.30 4.14
C THR A 171 -10.81 -5.07 5.43
N LYS A 172 -9.89 -5.99 5.73
CA LYS A 172 -9.90 -6.81 6.94
C LYS A 172 -8.52 -6.85 7.57
N TRP A 173 -8.48 -6.84 8.90
CA TRP A 173 -7.25 -7.02 9.66
C TRP A 173 -6.66 -8.40 9.47
N TRP A 174 -5.32 -8.46 9.40
CA TRP A 174 -4.60 -9.72 9.41
C TRP A 174 -4.36 -10.22 10.85
N ASN A 175 -5.19 -11.15 11.30
CA ASN A 175 -5.17 -11.66 12.67
C ASN A 175 -3.90 -12.44 13.08
N LYS A 176 -3.01 -12.80 12.16
CA LYS A 176 -1.72 -13.44 12.49
C LYS A 176 -0.57 -12.46 12.69
N TYR A 177 -0.85 -11.15 12.72
CA TYR A 177 0.15 -10.16 13.08
C TYR A 177 0.55 -10.30 14.56
N ASP A 178 1.85 -10.28 14.82
CA ASP A 178 2.40 -10.34 16.17
C ASP A 178 2.22 -8.99 16.88
N LEU A 179 1.17 -8.90 17.70
CA LEU A 179 0.78 -7.68 18.43
C LEU A 179 1.90 -7.13 19.33
N SER A 180 2.81 -7.99 19.81
CA SER A 180 3.93 -7.55 20.66
C SER A 180 4.91 -6.61 19.95
N LYS A 181 4.91 -6.60 18.61
CA LYS A 181 5.76 -5.71 17.80
C LYS A 181 5.23 -4.28 17.73
N CYS A 182 3.93 -4.08 17.97
CA CYS A 182 3.25 -2.81 17.80
C CYS A 182 2.47 -2.45 19.07
N THR A 183 3.18 -1.97 20.09
CA THR A 183 2.61 -1.45 21.33
C THR A 183 2.97 0.02 21.49
N SER A 184 2.28 0.74 22.37
CA SER A 184 2.58 2.14 22.69
C SER A 184 4.05 2.35 23.06
N GLU A 185 4.66 1.44 23.83
CA GLU A 185 6.08 1.49 24.20
C GLU A 185 7.01 1.29 23.01
N THR A 186 6.73 0.32 22.13
CA THR A 186 7.58 0.08 20.95
C THR A 186 7.49 1.26 19.98
N ILE A 187 6.31 1.86 19.82
CA ILE A 187 6.11 3.10 19.05
C ILE A 187 6.95 4.23 19.61
N LEU A 188 6.82 4.56 20.89
CA LEU A 188 7.57 5.66 21.50
C LEU A 188 9.09 5.47 21.40
N ARG A 189 9.58 4.25 21.63
CA ARG A 189 11.00 3.92 21.46
C ARG A 189 11.47 4.14 20.03
N SER A 190 10.69 3.64 19.06
CA SER A 190 11.03 3.74 17.63
C SER A 190 11.00 5.18 17.10
N LEU A 191 10.11 6.03 17.60
CA LEU A 191 10.05 7.45 17.23
C LEU A 191 11.23 8.23 17.82
N LYS A 192 11.61 7.97 19.09
CA LYS A 192 12.78 8.59 19.73
C LYS A 192 14.11 8.20 19.08
N SER A 193 14.26 6.95 18.66
CA SER A 193 15.47 6.54 17.93
C SER A 193 15.64 7.28 16.60
N LYS A 194 14.53 7.69 15.97
CA LYS A 194 14.54 8.44 14.70
C LYS A 194 14.90 9.91 14.91
N SER A 195 14.37 10.57 15.96
CA SER A 195 14.73 11.96 16.24
C SER A 195 16.22 12.15 16.51
N HIS A 196 16.88 11.16 17.15
CA HIS A 196 18.33 11.21 17.37
C HIS A 196 19.16 11.00 16.10
N GLN A 197 18.70 10.17 15.16
CA GLN A 197 19.37 10.00 13.86
C GLN A 197 19.22 11.26 13.00
N ASP A 198 18.01 11.82 12.90
CA ASP A 198 17.76 13.03 12.11
C ASP A 198 18.52 14.27 12.66
N GLN A 199 18.72 14.36 13.99
CA GLN A 199 19.55 15.37 14.64
C GLN A 199 21.06 15.19 14.40
N GLN A 200 21.57 13.95 14.28
CA GLN A 200 22.98 13.72 13.91
C GLN A 200 23.29 14.11 12.47
N PHE A 201 22.30 14.07 11.57
CA PHE A 201 22.45 14.54 10.19
C PHE A 201 22.25 16.06 10.03
N THR A 202 21.90 16.78 11.10
CA THR A 202 21.63 18.23 11.08
C THR A 202 22.49 19.01 12.09
N LEU A 203 23.82 19.03 11.90
CA LEU A 203 24.72 20.04 12.49
C LEU A 203 25.79 20.46 11.45
N PRO A 204 26.26 21.73 11.47
CA PRO A 204 25.76 22.75 10.55
C PRO A 204 26.73 23.10 9.43
N LYS A 205 26.20 23.62 8.32
CA LYS A 205 26.95 24.50 7.42
C LYS A 205 27.37 25.74 8.22
N SER A 206 28.59 25.73 8.75
CA SER A 206 29.27 26.96 9.15
C SER A 206 30.77 26.83 8.93
N LYS A 207 31.28 27.80 8.16
CA LYS A 207 32.67 28.16 7.85
C LYS A 207 33.38 27.28 6.80
N ILE A 208 33.41 27.74 5.55
CA ILE A 208 34.48 28.56 4.93
C ILE A 208 33.86 29.38 3.81
#